data_AF-A0A847FH18-F1
#
_entry.id   AF-A0A847FH18-F1
#
_cell.length_a   1.000
_cell.length_b   1.000
_cell.length_c   1.000
_cell.angle_alpha   90.00
_cell.angle_beta   90.00
_cell.angle_gamma   90.00
#
_symmetry.space_group_name_H-M   'P 1'
#
loop_
_entity.id
_entity.type
_entity.pdbx_description
1 polymer ?
#
loop_
_entity_poly.entity_id
_entity_poly.type
_entity_poly.pdbx_seq_one_letter_code
_entity_poly.pdbx_strand_id
1 'polypeptide(L)'
;MKKIFILLFFLFACAADAHAGIVLKAMAFNPSKTEKQSVPIKVYLPKEVKPEHIIDRGDLEVGYDNQQGSYFVYGQYELAPGESVEREIEMMDVWMVPAAEIESMRSELDKTVKLLAETDFRERVNFLKENIERKLKMIEENQKVESVNPERHISLFRDNQRLMESAKEDLSTARGLLAQAKPVPAAAVWRLILIIILFLGFIGIASYFIWQTQIKVISTPTFGEESRETSEDKENASQQDDGKPAV
;
A
#
# COMPACT_ATOMS: atom_id res chain seq x y z
N MET A 1 46.61 -29.09 -39.82
CA MET A 1 45.20 -29.35 -39.47
C MET A 1 45.01 -28.91 -38.03
N LYS A 2 44.03 -28.11 -37.60
CA LYS A 2 42.97 -27.38 -38.33
C LYS A 2 43.15 -25.87 -38.09
N LYS A 3 43.06 -25.06 -39.16
CA LYS A 3 42.76 -23.62 -39.04
C LYS A 3 41.22 -23.46 -39.04
N ILE A 4 40.73 -22.24 -38.76
CA ILE A 4 39.31 -21.87 -38.67
C ILE A 4 38.60 -22.48 -37.45
N PHE A 5 38.43 -21.65 -36.41
CA PHE A 5 37.22 -21.66 -35.61
C PHE A 5 36.82 -20.22 -35.23
N ILE A 6 35.87 -19.69 -36.02
CA ILE A 6 34.88 -18.69 -35.62
C ILE A 6 35.43 -17.33 -35.14
N LEU A 7 35.80 -16.52 -36.13
CA LEU A 7 35.73 -15.06 -36.07
C LEU A 7 34.25 -14.62 -36.07
N LEU A 8 33.59 -14.61 -34.90
CA LEU A 8 32.17 -14.20 -34.80
C LEU A 8 31.85 -13.60 -33.42
N PHE A 9 32.65 -12.60 -33.02
CA PHE A 9 32.42 -11.80 -31.80
C PHE A 9 32.64 -10.29 -32.07
N PHE A 10 32.19 -9.82 -33.24
CA PHE A 10 32.26 -8.40 -33.63
C PHE A 10 30.97 -7.92 -34.31
N LEU A 11 29.85 -8.34 -33.74
CA LEU A 11 28.52 -7.77 -33.95
C LEU A 11 27.85 -7.57 -32.58
N PHE A 12 28.57 -6.97 -31.64
CA PHE A 12 27.88 -6.27 -30.54
C PHE A 12 27.24 -5.05 -31.19
N ALA A 13 25.91 -5.07 -31.28
CA ALA A 13 25.18 -4.04 -31.97
C ALA A 13 25.51 -2.67 -31.37
N CYS A 14 25.87 -1.70 -32.21
CA CYS A 14 25.48 -0.33 -31.95
C CYS A 14 23.95 -0.30 -32.02
N ALA A 15 23.30 -0.65 -30.90
CA ALA A 15 22.07 0.03 -30.56
C ALA A 15 22.44 1.51 -30.52
N ALA A 16 22.07 2.25 -31.56
CA ALA A 16 21.91 3.68 -31.40
C ALA A 16 20.82 3.81 -30.34
N ASP A 17 21.20 4.18 -29.12
CA ASP A 17 20.22 4.57 -28.12
C ASP A 17 19.46 5.76 -28.72
N ALA A 18 18.23 5.48 -29.15
CA ALA A 18 17.30 6.48 -29.64
C ALA A 18 16.83 7.27 -28.42
N HIS A 19 17.70 8.15 -27.92
CA HIS A 19 17.40 9.05 -26.83
C HIS A 19 16.22 9.93 -27.23
N ALA A 20 15.13 9.85 -26.46
CA ALA A 20 14.06 10.83 -26.59
C ALA A 20 14.65 12.21 -26.22
N GLY A 21 14.68 13.11 -27.19
CA GLY A 21 15.12 14.50 -26.99
C GLY A 21 13.96 15.38 -26.54
N ILE A 22 14.25 16.30 -25.62
CA ILE A 22 13.35 17.37 -25.21
C ILE A 22 13.97 18.70 -25.64
N VAL A 23 13.19 19.52 -26.36
CA VAL A 23 13.62 20.83 -26.85
C VAL A 23 12.96 21.92 -26.03
N LEU A 24 13.77 22.78 -25.39
CA LEU A 24 13.31 24.03 -24.81
C LEU A 24 13.57 25.19 -25.78
N LYS A 25 12.57 26.04 -25.97
CA LYS A 25 12.63 27.24 -26.82
C LYS A 25 12.83 28.48 -25.96
N ALA A 26 13.90 29.21 -26.21
CA ALA A 26 14.20 30.51 -25.60
C ALA A 26 14.02 31.61 -26.65
N MET A 27 13.26 32.66 -26.31
CA MET A 27 13.03 33.80 -27.20
C MET A 27 13.48 35.11 -26.55
N ALA A 28 14.24 35.91 -27.28
CA ALA A 28 14.50 37.31 -26.94
C ALA A 28 13.98 38.22 -28.05
N PHE A 29 13.57 39.44 -27.69
CA PHE A 29 13.15 40.47 -28.63
C PHE A 29 13.73 41.82 -28.23
N ASN A 30 14.04 42.68 -29.20
CA ASN A 30 14.40 44.06 -28.96
C ASN A 30 13.13 44.93 -28.86
N PRO A 31 12.80 45.50 -27.68
CA PRO A 31 11.64 46.37 -27.52
C PRO A 31 11.82 47.76 -28.14
N SER A 32 13.04 48.14 -28.52
CA SER A 32 13.33 49.42 -29.17
C SER A 32 12.72 49.47 -30.57
N LYS A 33 12.16 50.62 -30.92
CA LYS A 33 11.59 50.90 -32.25
C LYS A 33 12.57 51.64 -33.17
N THR A 34 13.74 52.02 -32.66
CA THR A 34 14.67 52.94 -33.32
C THR A 34 16.14 52.55 -33.21
N GLU A 35 16.53 51.79 -32.19
CA GLU A 35 17.95 51.51 -31.89
C GLU A 35 18.24 50.00 -31.82
N LYS A 36 19.44 49.62 -32.26
CA LYS A 36 19.97 48.26 -32.02
C LYS A 36 20.33 48.09 -30.54
N GLN A 37 20.13 46.90 -30.00
CA GLN A 37 20.44 46.59 -28.61
C GLN A 37 21.02 45.18 -28.48
N SER A 38 22.08 45.03 -27.69
CA SER A 38 22.53 43.73 -27.16
C SER A 38 21.51 43.24 -26.14
N VAL A 39 20.71 42.25 -26.51
CA VAL A 39 19.73 41.61 -25.64
C VAL A 39 20.31 40.31 -25.09
N PRO A 40 20.42 40.15 -23.75
CA PRO A 40 20.89 38.90 -23.15
C PRO A 40 19.78 37.85 -23.12
N ILE A 41 20.11 36.63 -23.54
CA ILE A 41 19.33 35.43 -23.19
C ILE A 41 19.95 34.81 -21.95
N LYS A 42 19.11 34.47 -20.96
CA LYS A 42 19.48 33.58 -19.84
C LYS A 42 18.27 32.72 -19.48
N VAL A 43 18.40 31.40 -19.60
CA VAL A 43 17.34 30.45 -19.26
C VAL A 43 17.90 29.40 -18.31
N TYR A 44 17.24 29.23 -17.16
CA TYR A 44 17.59 28.18 -16.21
C TYR A 44 17.04 26.83 -16.68
N LEU A 45 17.90 25.81 -16.65
CA LEU A 45 17.52 24.43 -16.93
C LEU A 45 16.89 23.80 -15.69
N PRO A 46 16.03 22.77 -15.85
CA PRO A 46 15.52 22.00 -14.71
C PRO A 46 16.68 21.41 -13.89
N LYS A 47 16.50 21.32 -12.56
CA LYS A 47 17.57 20.92 -11.62
C LYS A 47 18.09 19.50 -11.84
N GLU A 48 17.31 18.68 -12.53
CA GLU A 48 17.60 17.31 -12.91
C GLU A 48 18.58 17.22 -14.10
N VAL A 49 18.75 18.32 -14.86
CA VAL A 49 19.64 18.39 -16.03
C VAL A 49 21.07 18.68 -15.60
N LYS A 50 22.01 17.94 -16.18
CA LYS A 50 23.45 18.15 -16.08
C LYS A 50 24.03 18.54 -17.44
N PRO A 51 25.28 19.04 -17.52
CA PRO A 51 25.93 19.36 -18.80
C PRO A 51 26.04 18.14 -19.73
N GLU A 52 26.19 16.94 -19.16
CA GLU A 52 26.24 15.66 -19.91
C GLU A 52 24.90 15.26 -20.53
N HIS A 53 23.78 15.91 -20.15
CA HIS A 53 22.45 15.67 -20.72
C HIS A 53 22.08 16.68 -21.82
N ILE A 54 22.91 17.70 -22.09
CA ILE A 54 22.63 18.72 -23.11
C ILE A 54 23.18 18.22 -24.44
N ILE A 55 22.29 17.98 -25.41
CA ILE A 55 22.60 17.45 -26.75
C ILE A 55 23.04 18.59 -27.67
N ASP A 56 22.21 19.63 -27.76
CA ASP A 56 22.52 20.85 -28.51
C ASP A 56 22.11 22.11 -27.70
N ARG A 57 22.89 23.17 -27.89
CA ARG A 57 22.70 24.50 -27.31
C ARG A 57 23.07 25.63 -28.30
N GLY A 58 23.39 25.30 -29.55
CA GLY A 58 23.86 26.24 -30.55
C GLY A 58 25.07 27.05 -30.09
N ASP A 59 24.89 28.38 -30.09
CA ASP A 59 25.90 29.37 -29.68
C ASP A 59 25.81 29.78 -28.20
N LEU A 60 24.98 29.11 -27.39
CA LEU A 60 24.82 29.42 -25.96
C LEU A 60 25.92 28.77 -25.09
N GLU A 61 26.36 29.51 -24.08
CA GLU A 61 27.25 29.03 -23.02
C GLU A 61 26.46 28.43 -21.85
N VAL A 62 27.07 27.49 -21.11
CA VAL A 62 26.45 26.84 -19.94
C VAL A 62 27.12 27.31 -18.65
N GLY A 63 26.35 27.93 -17.77
CA GLY A 63 26.76 28.28 -16.41
C GLY A 63 26.10 27.39 -15.35
N TYR A 64 26.65 27.41 -14.14
CA TYR A 64 26.04 26.79 -12.96
C TYR A 64 25.83 27.84 -11.87
N ASP A 65 24.62 27.86 -11.30
CA ASP A 65 24.24 28.78 -10.24
C ASP A 65 24.27 28.05 -8.88
N ASN A 66 25.31 28.31 -8.09
CA ASN A 66 25.48 27.71 -6.75
C ASN A 66 24.36 28.07 -5.76
N GLN A 67 23.65 29.18 -5.96
CA GLN A 67 22.55 29.59 -5.07
C GLN A 67 21.25 28.89 -5.41
N GLN A 68 20.97 28.70 -6.71
CA GLN A 68 19.76 28.00 -7.17
C GLN A 68 19.93 26.47 -7.25
N GLY A 69 21.17 25.98 -7.36
CA GLY A 69 21.47 24.56 -7.55
C GLY A 69 21.02 24.06 -8.92
N SER A 70 21.23 24.86 -9.97
CA SER A 70 20.78 24.58 -11.34
C SER A 70 21.78 25.10 -12.37
N TYR A 71 21.83 24.41 -13.51
CA TYR A 71 22.51 24.91 -14.70
C TYR A 71 21.64 25.93 -15.42
N PHE A 72 22.26 26.83 -16.16
CA PHE A 72 21.58 27.78 -17.03
C PHE A 72 22.34 27.94 -18.34
N VAL A 73 21.61 28.17 -19.43
CA VAL A 73 22.16 28.59 -20.71
C VAL A 73 22.12 30.11 -20.83
N TYR A 74 23.13 30.72 -21.45
CA TYR A 74 23.15 32.16 -21.68
C TYR A 74 23.91 32.57 -22.95
N GLY A 75 23.59 33.77 -23.45
CA GLY A 75 24.24 34.40 -24.60
C GLY A 75 23.83 35.86 -24.74
N GLN A 76 24.52 36.62 -25.59
CA GLN A 76 24.16 38.01 -25.94
C GLN A 76 24.02 38.14 -27.46
N TYR A 77 22.95 38.82 -27.88
CA TYR A 77 22.61 38.99 -29.29
C TYR A 77 22.36 40.46 -29.62
N GLU A 78 23.07 41.00 -30.60
CA GLU A 78 22.81 42.32 -31.15
C GLU A 78 21.59 42.27 -32.08
N LEU A 79 20.46 42.78 -31.60
CA LEU A 79 19.18 42.74 -32.30
C LEU A 79 18.80 44.11 -32.87
N ALA A 80 18.31 44.14 -34.10
CA ALA A 80 17.73 45.32 -34.74
C ALA A 80 16.40 45.73 -34.08
N PRO A 81 15.90 46.96 -34.33
CA PRO A 81 14.64 47.42 -33.74
C PRO A 81 13.46 46.49 -34.08
N GLY A 82 12.77 45.96 -33.06
CA GLY A 82 11.68 45.00 -33.23
C GLY A 82 12.09 43.61 -33.71
N GLU A 83 13.39 43.31 -33.84
CA GLU A 83 13.87 41.96 -34.17
C GLU A 83 13.73 41.02 -32.97
N SER A 84 13.43 39.75 -33.24
CA SER A 84 13.43 38.68 -32.27
C SER A 84 14.33 37.53 -32.72
N VAL A 85 14.97 36.89 -31.74
CA VAL A 85 15.80 35.71 -31.93
C VAL A 85 15.24 34.57 -31.09
N GLU A 86 15.10 33.40 -31.71
CA GLU A 86 14.77 32.14 -31.05
C GLU A 86 16.03 31.27 -30.96
N ARG A 87 16.15 30.54 -29.85
CA ARG A 87 17.18 29.54 -29.61
C ARG A 87 16.55 28.28 -29.06
N GLU A 88 16.94 27.15 -29.63
CA GLU A 88 16.52 25.83 -29.20
C GLU A 88 17.65 25.20 -28.37
N ILE A 89 17.27 24.55 -27.27
CA ILE A 89 18.19 23.80 -26.42
C ILE A 89 17.64 22.39 -26.34
N GLU A 90 18.33 21.44 -26.97
CA GLU A 90 17.98 20.03 -26.97
C GLU A 90 18.70 19.33 -25.82
N MET A 91 17.95 18.53 -25.05
CA MET A 91 18.48 17.74 -23.95
C MET A 91 17.88 16.33 -23.94
N MET A 92 18.63 15.38 -23.40
CA MET A 92 18.16 14.01 -23.18
C MET A 92 16.98 14.00 -22.21
N ASP A 93 15.94 13.22 -22.50
CA ASP A 93 14.88 12.95 -21.54
C ASP A 93 15.42 12.13 -20.37
N VAL A 94 15.57 12.79 -19.22
CA VAL A 94 15.97 12.19 -17.95
C VAL A 94 14.82 12.12 -16.94
N TRP A 95 13.60 12.45 -17.37
CA TRP A 95 12.42 12.59 -16.51
C TRP A 95 11.55 11.33 -16.53
N MET A 96 12.18 10.18 -16.29
CA MET A 96 11.51 8.89 -16.17
C MET A 96 11.99 8.14 -14.92
N VAL A 97 11.06 7.59 -14.14
CA VAL A 97 11.40 6.62 -13.09
C VAL A 97 11.75 5.29 -13.76
N PRO A 98 12.95 4.72 -13.54
CA PRO A 98 13.38 3.49 -14.20
C PRO A 98 12.45 2.32 -13.88
N ALA A 99 12.05 1.55 -14.89
CA ALA A 99 11.20 0.37 -14.71
C ALA A 99 11.82 -0.67 -13.74
N ALA A 100 13.16 -0.76 -13.70
CA ALA A 100 13.89 -1.61 -12.77
C ALA A 100 13.73 -1.18 -11.29
N GLU A 101 13.57 0.12 -11.00
CA GLU A 101 13.31 0.60 -9.63
C GLU A 101 11.89 0.23 -9.18
N ILE A 102 10.91 0.42 -10.07
CA ILE A 102 9.51 0.04 -9.86
C ILE A 102 9.41 -1.47 -9.58
N GLU A 103 10.10 -2.29 -10.38
CA GLU A 103 10.07 -3.74 -10.23
C GLU A 103 10.85 -4.25 -9.00
N SER A 104 11.98 -3.61 -8.64
CA SER A 104 12.66 -3.91 -7.36
C SER A 104 11.71 -3.67 -6.19
N MET A 105 10.96 -2.56 -6.23
CA MET A 105 10.00 -2.22 -5.17
C MET A 105 8.85 -3.23 -5.07
N ARG A 106 8.29 -3.69 -6.20
CA ARG A 106 7.32 -4.79 -6.23
C ARG A 106 7.89 -6.07 -5.64
N SER A 107 9.10 -6.45 -6.06
CA SER A 107 9.81 -7.64 -5.54
C SER A 107 10.03 -7.57 -4.02
N GLU A 108 10.38 -6.40 -3.49
CA GLU A 108 10.58 -6.16 -2.06
C GLU A 108 9.26 -6.15 -1.27
N LEU A 109 8.20 -5.58 -1.83
CA LEU A 109 6.85 -5.60 -1.27
C LEU A 109 6.31 -7.03 -1.18
N ASP A 110 6.39 -7.80 -2.27
CA ASP A 110 5.92 -9.18 -2.33
C ASP A 110 6.59 -10.08 -1.28
N LYS A 111 7.90 -9.91 -1.07
CA LYS A 111 8.64 -10.61 0.00
C LYS A 111 8.12 -10.20 1.37
N THR A 112 7.91 -8.91 1.59
CA THR A 112 7.41 -8.35 2.86
C THR A 112 6.00 -8.85 3.19
N VAL A 113 5.10 -8.88 2.20
CA VAL A 113 3.72 -9.41 2.32
C VAL A 113 3.73 -10.90 2.63
N LYS A 114 4.52 -11.71 1.89
CA LYS A 114 4.63 -13.16 2.10
C LYS A 114 5.09 -13.51 3.52
N LEU A 115 6.02 -12.74 4.08
CA LEU A 115 6.51 -12.92 5.45
C LEU A 115 5.49 -12.51 6.54
N LEU A 116 4.56 -11.60 6.22
CA LEU A 116 3.53 -11.12 7.15
C LEU A 116 2.17 -11.82 7.00
N ALA A 117 2.00 -12.69 5.99
CA ALA A 117 0.73 -13.35 5.68
C ALA A 117 0.17 -14.19 6.84
N GLU A 118 1.03 -14.86 7.61
CA GLU A 118 0.66 -15.73 8.74
C GLU A 118 0.79 -15.02 10.11
N THR A 119 0.60 -13.70 10.13
CA THR A 119 0.75 -12.85 11.33
C THR A 119 -0.51 -12.03 11.58
N ASP A 120 -0.67 -11.51 12.80
CA ASP A 120 -1.75 -10.58 13.17
C ASP A 120 -1.76 -9.29 12.31
N PHE A 121 -0.68 -9.02 11.56
CA PHE A 121 -0.57 -7.85 10.67
C PHE A 121 -1.06 -8.08 9.23
N ARG A 122 -1.60 -9.27 8.90
CA ARG A 122 -2.03 -9.65 7.53
C ARG A 122 -2.92 -8.60 6.85
N GLU A 123 -3.94 -8.09 7.54
CA GLU A 123 -4.87 -7.11 6.96
C GLU A 123 -4.16 -5.76 6.72
N ARG A 124 -3.32 -5.33 7.67
CA ARG A 124 -2.56 -4.07 7.56
C ARG A 124 -1.53 -4.12 6.44
N VAL A 125 -0.83 -5.25 6.24
CA VAL A 125 0.14 -5.38 5.15
C VAL A 125 -0.55 -5.46 3.79
N ASN A 126 -1.73 -6.07 3.69
CA ASN A 126 -2.51 -6.10 2.44
C ASN A 126 -2.99 -4.69 2.05
N PHE A 127 -3.48 -3.89 3.00
CA PHE A 127 -3.83 -2.49 2.74
C PHE A 127 -2.62 -1.66 2.24
N LEU A 128 -1.45 -1.84 2.86
CA LEU A 128 -0.21 -1.20 2.39
C LEU A 128 0.20 -1.69 1.00
N LYS A 129 0.06 -2.99 0.71
CA LYS A 129 0.32 -3.58 -0.61
C LYS A 129 -0.52 -2.90 -1.69
N GLU A 130 -1.84 -2.83 -1.49
CA GLU A 130 -2.74 -2.19 -2.45
C GLU A 130 -2.42 -0.71 -2.64
N ASN A 131 -2.07 0.02 -1.57
CA ASN A 131 -1.70 1.43 -1.66
C ASN A 131 -0.41 1.63 -2.49
N ILE A 132 0.62 0.83 -2.23
CA ILE A 132 1.89 0.87 -2.96
C ILE A 132 1.67 0.48 -4.42
N GLU A 133 0.95 -0.60 -4.70
CA GLU A 133 0.66 -1.04 -6.07
C GLU A 133 -0.12 0.02 -6.87
N ARG A 134 -1.07 0.72 -6.25
CA ARG A 134 -1.77 1.85 -6.90
C ARG A 134 -0.82 3.01 -7.18
N LYS A 135 0.09 3.37 -6.27
CA LYS A 135 1.11 4.43 -6.49
C LYS A 135 2.06 4.06 -7.63
N LEU A 136 2.60 2.83 -7.63
CA LEU A 136 3.50 2.34 -8.68
C LEU A 136 2.81 2.26 -10.06
N LYS A 137 1.57 1.79 -10.11
CA LYS A 137 0.76 1.76 -11.34
C LYS A 137 0.50 3.16 -11.88
N MET A 138 0.21 4.13 -11.01
CA MET A 138 0.03 5.54 -11.40
C MET A 138 1.31 6.14 -12.03
N ILE A 139 2.49 5.82 -11.49
CA ILE A 139 3.79 6.24 -12.08
C ILE A 139 3.95 5.69 -13.49
N GLU A 140 3.70 4.39 -13.69
CA GLU A 140 3.76 3.74 -15.01
C GLU A 140 2.71 4.27 -15.99
N GLU A 141 1.54 4.67 -15.51
CA GLU A 141 0.47 5.26 -16.33
C GLU A 141 0.81 6.69 -16.74
N ASN A 142 1.30 7.51 -15.82
CA ASN A 142 1.79 8.87 -16.10
C ASN A 142 2.93 8.86 -17.12
N GLN A 143 3.85 7.89 -17.04
CA GLN A 143 4.99 7.75 -17.98
C GLN A 143 4.61 7.24 -19.37
N LYS A 144 3.38 6.75 -19.57
CA LYS A 144 2.86 6.37 -20.91
C LYS A 144 2.17 7.53 -21.63
N VAL A 145 1.94 8.65 -20.95
CA VAL A 145 1.33 9.84 -21.55
C VAL A 145 2.40 10.59 -22.34
N GLU A 146 2.35 10.51 -23.66
CA GLU A 146 3.19 11.34 -24.54
C GLU A 146 2.95 12.82 -24.23
N SER A 147 3.99 13.50 -23.75
CA SER A 147 3.89 14.90 -23.35
C SER A 147 4.38 15.83 -24.45
N VAL A 148 3.45 16.42 -25.20
CA VAL A 148 3.73 17.46 -26.21
C VAL A 148 4.34 18.73 -25.59
N ASN A 149 4.21 18.94 -24.27
CA ASN A 149 4.80 20.06 -23.55
C ASN A 149 5.94 19.58 -22.59
N PRO A 150 7.19 20.04 -22.77
CA PRO A 150 8.31 19.75 -21.87
C PRO A 150 8.04 20.06 -20.39
N GLU A 151 7.48 21.22 -20.07
CA GLU A 151 7.22 21.65 -18.69
C GLU A 151 6.25 20.71 -17.97
N ARG A 152 5.24 20.23 -18.71
CA ARG A 152 4.26 19.26 -18.20
C ARG A 152 4.91 17.90 -17.93
N HIS A 153 5.80 17.44 -18.82
CA HIS A 153 6.57 16.20 -18.63
C HIS A 153 7.42 16.26 -17.35
N ILE A 154 8.18 17.34 -17.20
CA ILE A 154 9.04 17.60 -16.03
C ILE A 154 8.20 17.67 -14.74
N SER A 155 7.02 18.29 -14.78
CA SER A 155 6.11 18.34 -13.63
C SER A 155 5.57 16.94 -13.26
N LEU A 156 5.11 16.16 -14.25
CA LEU A 156 4.62 14.80 -14.03
C LEU A 156 5.70 13.89 -13.44
N PHE A 157 6.95 14.02 -13.88
CA PHE A 157 8.07 13.31 -13.26
C PHE A 157 8.29 13.70 -11.80
N ARG A 158 8.21 14.99 -11.45
CA ARG A 158 8.34 15.44 -10.05
C ARG A 158 7.20 14.92 -9.17
N ASP A 159 5.99 14.78 -9.73
CA ASP A 159 4.87 14.14 -9.04
C ASP A 159 5.08 12.62 -8.92
N ASN A 160 5.63 11.96 -9.94
CA ASN A 160 6.01 10.55 -9.88
C ASN A 160 7.10 10.29 -8.83
N GLN A 161 8.07 11.18 -8.66
CA GLN A 161 9.08 11.10 -7.59
C GLN A 161 8.44 11.20 -6.21
N ARG A 162 7.43 12.06 -6.01
CA ARG A 162 6.66 12.13 -4.75
C ARG A 162 5.85 10.87 -4.49
N LEU A 163 5.21 10.31 -5.52
CA LEU A 163 4.50 9.02 -5.44
C LEU A 163 5.45 7.87 -5.10
N MET A 164 6.65 7.88 -5.69
CA MET A 164 7.69 6.89 -5.44
C MET A 164 8.22 6.96 -4.01
N GLU A 165 8.53 8.16 -3.50
CA GLU A 165 8.96 8.33 -2.11
C GLU A 165 7.87 7.91 -1.12
N SER A 166 6.62 8.30 -1.36
CA SER A 166 5.49 7.87 -0.53
C SER A 166 5.23 6.35 -0.62
N ALA A 167 5.66 5.67 -1.68
CA ALA A 167 5.65 4.21 -1.76
C ALA A 167 6.80 3.57 -0.96
N LYS A 168 7.98 4.21 -0.92
CA LYS A 168 9.12 3.82 -0.06
C LYS A 168 8.77 3.93 1.42
N GLU A 169 8.06 4.99 1.83
CA GLU A 169 7.56 5.19 3.19
C GLU A 169 6.56 4.10 3.61
N ASP A 170 5.59 3.76 2.76
CA ASP A 170 4.63 2.67 3.01
C ASP A 170 5.35 1.31 3.11
N LEU A 171 6.33 1.04 2.23
CA LEU A 171 7.13 -0.19 2.26
C LEU A 171 8.02 -0.27 3.51
N SER A 172 8.59 0.86 3.95
CA SER A 172 9.31 0.98 5.22
C SER A 172 8.39 0.69 6.41
N THR A 173 7.15 1.20 6.36
CA THR A 173 6.12 0.90 7.37
C THR A 173 5.78 -0.60 7.39
N ALA A 174 5.61 -1.23 6.22
CA ALA A 174 5.38 -2.68 6.11
C ALA A 174 6.55 -3.49 6.68
N ARG A 175 7.80 -3.07 6.42
CA ARG A 175 9.01 -3.67 7.03
C ARG A 175 9.04 -3.48 8.55
N GLY A 176 8.58 -2.34 9.06
CA GLY A 176 8.44 -2.10 10.49
C GLY A 176 7.48 -3.06 11.19
N LEU A 177 6.51 -3.65 10.46
CA LEU A 177 5.63 -4.71 10.98
C LEU A 177 6.38 -6.04 11.13
N LEU A 178 7.35 -6.37 10.26
CA LEU A 178 8.17 -7.58 10.38
C LEU A 178 8.93 -7.61 11.71
N ALA A 179 9.49 -6.47 12.13
CA ALA A 179 10.22 -6.36 13.40
C ALA A 179 9.33 -6.55 14.64
N GLN A 180 8.01 -6.39 14.50
CA GLN A 180 7.02 -6.55 15.56
C GLN A 180 6.27 -7.89 15.47
N ALA A 181 6.43 -8.62 14.36
CA ALA A 181 5.68 -9.83 14.07
C ALA A 181 6.03 -10.96 15.04
N LYS A 182 5.03 -11.46 15.75
CA LYS A 182 5.06 -12.77 16.40
C LYS A 182 4.22 -13.71 15.54
N PRO A 183 4.73 -14.89 15.15
CA PRO A 183 3.91 -15.87 14.44
C PRO A 183 2.79 -16.35 15.35
N VAL A 184 1.56 -16.44 14.84
CA VAL A 184 0.44 -17.00 15.61
C VAL A 184 0.63 -18.51 15.71
N PRO A 185 0.91 -19.08 16.91
CA PRO A 185 1.22 -20.49 16.99
C PRO A 185 -0.08 -21.31 16.83
N ALA A 186 -0.15 -22.16 15.80
CA ALA A 186 -1.32 -23.01 15.56
C ALA A 186 -1.70 -23.87 16.79
N ALA A 187 -0.72 -24.21 17.64
CA ALA A 187 -0.92 -24.89 18.92
C ALA A 187 -1.83 -24.11 19.90
N ALA A 188 -1.87 -22.77 19.84
CA ALA A 188 -2.78 -21.98 20.67
C ALA A 188 -4.25 -22.17 20.25
N VAL A 189 -4.51 -22.28 18.94
CA VAL A 189 -5.85 -22.56 18.39
C VAL A 189 -6.30 -23.97 18.80
N TRP A 190 -5.43 -24.98 18.61
CA TRP A 190 -5.73 -26.36 19.04
C TRP A 190 -5.94 -26.47 20.55
N ARG A 191 -5.15 -25.78 21.37
CA ARG A 191 -5.35 -25.72 22.82
C ARG A 191 -6.69 -25.07 23.19
N LEU A 192 -7.11 -24.01 22.50
CA LEU A 192 -8.40 -23.37 22.70
C LEU A 192 -9.56 -24.32 22.36
N ILE A 193 -9.47 -25.03 21.23
CA ILE A 193 -10.47 -26.04 20.82
C ILE A 193 -10.59 -27.15 21.88
N LEU A 194 -9.47 -27.68 22.39
CA LEU A 194 -9.47 -28.69 23.46
C LEU A 194 -10.11 -28.18 24.75
N ILE A 195 -9.87 -26.93 25.15
CA ILE A 195 -10.50 -26.32 26.33
C ILE A 195 -12.02 -26.21 26.13
N ILE A 196 -12.47 -25.78 24.96
CA ILE A 196 -13.91 -25.67 24.63
C ILE A 196 -14.58 -27.05 24.65
N ILE A 197 -13.96 -28.07 24.05
CA ILE A 197 -14.47 -29.45 24.06
C ILE A 197 -14.55 -30.00 25.48
N LEU A 198 -13.53 -29.78 26.31
CA LEU A 198 -13.51 -30.22 27.72
C LEU A 198 -14.62 -29.52 28.52
N PHE A 199 -14.79 -28.22 28.35
CA PHE A 199 -15.84 -27.44 29.02
C PHE A 199 -17.25 -27.87 28.61
N LEU A 200 -17.51 -28.08 27.32
CA LEU A 200 -18.77 -28.60 26.81
C LEU A 200 -19.04 -30.03 27.31
N GLY A 201 -18.01 -30.88 27.34
CA GLY A 201 -18.10 -32.23 27.90
C GLY A 201 -18.45 -32.22 29.39
N PHE A 202 -17.83 -31.34 30.18
CA PHE A 202 -18.12 -31.18 31.61
C PHE A 202 -19.56 -30.71 31.84
N ILE A 203 -20.04 -29.73 31.06
CA ILE A 203 -21.45 -29.29 31.12
C ILE A 203 -22.40 -30.45 30.78
N GLY A 204 -22.13 -31.21 29.72
CA GLY A 204 -22.93 -32.37 29.34
C GLY A 204 -23.01 -33.43 30.45
N ILE A 205 -21.88 -33.73 31.11
CA ILE A 205 -21.81 -34.65 32.25
C ILE A 205 -22.65 -34.12 33.42
N ALA A 206 -22.48 -32.84 33.79
CA ALA A 206 -23.25 -32.23 34.87
C ALA A 206 -24.77 -32.26 34.60
N SER A 207 -25.19 -31.93 33.37
CA SER A 207 -26.59 -32.00 32.94
C SER A 207 -27.15 -33.43 33.00
N TYR A 208 -26.38 -34.44 32.62
CA TYR A 208 -26.78 -35.84 32.73
C TYR A 208 -27.02 -36.26 34.18
N PHE A 209 -26.14 -35.86 35.11
CA PHE A 209 -26.33 -36.14 36.54
C PHE A 209 -27.57 -35.46 37.13
N ILE A 210 -27.85 -34.21 36.73
CA ILE A 210 -29.07 -33.49 37.14
C ILE A 210 -30.33 -34.19 36.62
N TRP A 211 -30.30 -34.74 35.40
CA TRP A 211 -31.43 -35.50 34.86
C TRP A 211 -31.62 -36.86 35.56
N GLN A 212 -30.52 -37.57 35.88
CA GLN A 212 -30.55 -38.82 36.63
C GLN A 212 -31.14 -38.68 38.05
N THR A 213 -30.92 -37.55 38.73
CA THR A 213 -31.53 -37.30 40.04
C THR A 213 -33.02 -36.95 39.93
N GLN A 214 -33.44 -36.19 38.91
CA GLN A 214 -34.84 -35.85 38.65
C GLN A 214 -35.72 -37.09 38.42
N ILE A 215 -35.26 -38.07 37.63
CA ILE A 215 -36.02 -39.31 37.35
C ILE A 215 -36.42 -40.04 38.64
N LYS A 216 -35.50 -40.12 39.62
CA LYS A 216 -35.74 -40.82 40.89
C LYS A 216 -36.80 -40.16 41.77
N VAL A 217 -37.00 -38.85 41.64
CA VAL A 217 -38.03 -38.11 42.38
C VAL A 217 -39.41 -38.35 41.77
N ILE A 218 -39.50 -38.41 40.43
CA ILE A 218 -40.74 -38.64 39.68
C ILE A 218 -41.27 -40.09 39.85
N SER A 219 -40.40 -41.05 40.17
CA SER A 219 -40.78 -42.46 40.38
C SER A 219 -41.40 -42.78 41.76
N THR A 220 -41.89 -41.79 42.50
CA THR A 220 -42.64 -42.01 43.75
C THR A 220 -44.14 -41.92 43.46
N PRO A 221 -44.89 -43.04 43.34
CA PRO A 221 -46.33 -42.98 43.11
C PRO A 221 -47.06 -42.53 44.38
N THR A 222 -47.59 -41.30 44.38
CA THR A 222 -48.53 -40.83 45.40
C THR A 222 -49.92 -41.42 45.18
N PHE A 223 -50.07 -42.72 45.47
CA PHE A 223 -51.31 -43.48 45.64
C PHE A 223 -50.87 -44.88 46.14
N GLY A 224 -51.28 -45.42 47.29
CA GLY A 224 -52.19 -44.93 48.33
C GLY A 224 -52.82 -46.17 48.97
N GLU A 225 -52.78 -46.33 50.30
CA GLU A 225 -53.39 -47.49 50.96
C GLU A 225 -54.19 -47.07 52.19
N GLU A 226 -55.50 -47.24 52.06
CA GLU A 226 -56.50 -46.99 53.08
C GLU A 226 -56.77 -48.29 53.86
N SER A 227 -56.92 -48.15 55.18
CA SER A 227 -57.88 -48.87 56.04
C SER A 227 -57.37 -49.86 57.09
N ARG A 228 -57.84 -49.61 58.34
CA ARG A 228 -58.17 -50.57 59.44
C ARG A 228 -56.96 -51.30 60.08
N GLU A 229 -56.87 -51.53 61.40
CA GLU A 229 -57.86 -51.67 62.49
C GLU A 229 -57.35 -50.97 63.78
N THR A 230 -58.14 -50.12 64.46
CA THR A 230 -59.11 -50.39 65.57
C THR A 230 -58.49 -50.60 66.97
N SER A 231 -58.93 -49.76 67.94
CA SER A 231 -59.01 -50.00 69.42
C SER A 231 -57.70 -50.14 70.24
N GLU A 232 -57.55 -49.67 71.49
CA GLU A 232 -58.37 -48.82 72.40
C GLU A 232 -57.45 -47.64 72.86
N ASP A 233 -57.94 -46.45 73.24
CA ASP A 233 -58.40 -46.18 74.61
C ASP A 233 -59.36 -44.98 74.71
N LYS A 234 -59.98 -44.81 75.89
CA LYS A 234 -61.27 -44.13 76.09
C LYS A 234 -61.20 -42.65 76.50
N GLU A 235 -62.39 -42.05 76.54
CA GLU A 235 -62.85 -41.12 77.60
C GLU A 235 -62.63 -39.60 77.42
N ASN A 236 -63.52 -38.96 76.66
CA ASN A 236 -64.50 -37.95 77.13
C ASN A 236 -65.23 -37.35 75.91
N ALA A 237 -66.49 -37.67 75.61
CA ALA A 237 -67.73 -37.29 76.32
C ALA A 237 -68.33 -35.93 75.89
N SER A 238 -69.36 -35.99 75.02
CA SER A 238 -70.45 -34.99 74.86
C SER A 238 -70.06 -33.64 74.22
N GLN A 239 -70.87 -32.89 73.44
CA GLN A 239 -72.28 -32.91 72.99
C GLN A 239 -72.26 -32.50 71.48
N GLN A 240 -73.12 -32.91 70.53
CA GLN A 240 -74.58 -32.66 70.38
C GLN A 240 -74.96 -31.16 70.53
N ASP A 241 -75.78 -30.46 69.74
CA ASP A 241 -76.58 -30.64 68.48
C ASP A 241 -76.59 -29.26 67.76
N ASP A 242 -77.04 -28.97 66.54
CA ASP A 242 -77.61 -29.65 65.35
C ASP A 242 -77.34 -28.65 64.16
N GLY A 243 -78.05 -28.69 63.03
CA GLY A 243 -78.68 -27.43 62.59
C GLY A 243 -78.63 -27.02 61.12
N LYS A 244 -78.64 -27.95 60.17
CA LYS A 244 -79.25 -27.82 58.80
C LYS A 244 -78.81 -26.65 57.84
N PRO A 245 -79.19 -26.71 56.53
CA PRO A 245 -78.37 -26.10 55.46
C PRO A 245 -79.15 -25.21 54.46
N ALA A 246 -78.44 -24.85 53.37
CA ALA A 246 -78.88 -24.11 52.18
C ALA A 246 -79.08 -22.59 52.42
N VAL A 247 -78.71 -21.69 51.50
CA VAL A 247 -78.44 -21.81 50.05
C VAL A 247 -77.08 -21.22 49.68
#